data_AF-A0A8H5CV38-F1
#
_entry.id   AF-A0A8H5CV38-F1
#
_cell.length_a   1.000
_cell.length_b   1.000
_cell.length_c   1.000
_cell.angle_alpha   90.00
_cell.angle_beta   90.00
_cell.angle_gamma   90.00
#
_symmetry.space_group_name_H-M   'P 1'
#
loop_
_entity.id
_entity.type
_entity.pdbx_description
1 polymer ?
#
loop_
_entity_poly.entity_id
_entity_poly.type
_entity_poly.pdbx_seq_one_letter_code
_entity_poly.pdbx_strand_id
1 'polypeptide(L)'
;MLGQYEDAKVMLEEAKEQFEGVGSRLGAAQCLQSLGDICRLLSQYEDAKVMLEQARKHFEQVGDRLGAAQSLRILGRIDHEEGHLFPAKAKFEKAKELFEGIQMPQEVAICEDSLQQLNDELADSLTSGKTLPQI
;
A
#
# COMPACT_ATOMS: atom_id res chain seq x y z
N MET A 1 -4.23 -14.80 16.59
CA MET A 1 -4.28 -13.73 15.56
C MET A 1 -2.99 -13.77 14.75
N LEU A 2 -1.81 -13.65 15.38
CA LEU A 2 -0.62 -14.43 14.95
C LEU A 2 -1.03 -15.92 14.82
N GLY A 3 -0.31 -16.82 14.21
CA GLY A 3 -0.83 -18.14 13.84
C GLY A 3 -1.77 -18.09 12.62
N GLN A 4 -2.89 -17.35 12.69
CA GLN A 4 -3.80 -17.20 11.54
C GLN A 4 -3.17 -16.41 10.38
N TYR A 5 -2.33 -15.42 10.69
CA TYR A 5 -1.61 -14.65 9.66
C TYR A 5 -0.49 -15.45 9.01
N GLU A 6 0.21 -16.26 9.79
CA GLU A 6 1.23 -17.19 9.32
C GLU A 6 0.64 -18.28 8.42
N ASP A 7 -0.50 -18.88 8.82
CA ASP A 7 -1.21 -19.84 7.98
C ASP A 7 -1.71 -19.18 6.68
N ALA A 8 -2.23 -17.94 6.77
CA ALA A 8 -2.64 -17.17 5.60
C ALA A 8 -1.47 -16.85 4.66
N LYS A 9 -0.29 -16.53 5.20
CA LYS A 9 0.92 -16.33 4.40
C LYS A 9 1.28 -17.56 3.59
N VAL A 10 1.34 -18.73 4.23
CA VAL A 10 1.65 -20.00 3.55
C VAL A 10 0.64 -20.28 2.44
N MET A 11 -0.66 -20.15 2.71
CA MET A 11 -1.70 -20.37 1.70
C MET A 11 -1.61 -19.38 0.53
N LEU A 12 -1.26 -18.12 0.78
CA LEU A 12 -1.11 -17.11 -0.27
C LEU A 12 0.17 -17.28 -1.09
N GLU A 13 1.26 -17.77 -0.48
CA GLU A 13 2.49 -18.13 -1.20
C GLU A 13 2.26 -19.31 -2.14
N GLU A 14 1.59 -20.37 -1.67
CA GLU A 14 1.20 -21.50 -2.51
C GLU A 14 0.28 -21.08 -3.65
N ALA A 15 -0.73 -20.24 -3.36
CA ALA A 15 -1.64 -19.71 -4.38
C ALA A 15 -0.91 -18.85 -5.42
N LYS A 16 0.04 -18.01 -4.99
CA LYS A 16 0.90 -17.22 -5.87
C LYS A 16 1.67 -18.13 -6.83
N GLU A 17 2.34 -19.16 -6.33
CA GLU A 17 3.10 -20.11 -7.15
C GLU A 17 2.21 -20.83 -8.17
N GLN A 18 1.00 -21.22 -7.76
CA GLN A 18 0.02 -21.81 -8.69
C GLN A 18 -0.39 -20.83 -9.79
N PHE A 19 -0.70 -19.57 -9.44
CA PHE A 19 -1.05 -18.54 -10.41
C PHE A 19 0.11 -18.22 -11.37
N GLU A 20 1.34 -18.16 -10.87
CA GLU A 20 2.54 -18.01 -11.69
C GLU A 20 2.73 -19.21 -12.62
N GLY A 21 2.52 -20.43 -12.12
CA GLY A 21 2.63 -21.68 -12.90
C GLY A 21 1.62 -21.78 -14.05
N VAL A 22 0.41 -21.23 -13.88
CA VAL A 22 -0.59 -21.14 -14.96
C VAL A 22 -0.48 -19.85 -15.80
N GLY A 23 0.51 -19.00 -15.51
CA GLY A 23 0.74 -17.73 -16.23
C GLY A 23 -0.24 -16.60 -15.89
N SER A 24 -1.04 -16.73 -14.83
CA SER A 24 -1.98 -15.71 -14.36
C SER A 24 -1.27 -14.63 -13.55
N ARG A 25 -0.79 -13.59 -14.22
CA ARG A 25 -0.13 -12.43 -13.57
C ARG A 25 -1.06 -11.68 -12.62
N LEU A 26 -2.36 -11.62 -12.93
CA LEU A 26 -3.34 -10.94 -12.09
C LEU A 26 -3.53 -11.67 -10.75
N GLY A 27 -3.69 -12.99 -10.79
CA GLY A 27 -3.84 -13.79 -9.57
C GLY A 27 -2.60 -13.71 -8.67
N ALA A 28 -1.41 -13.80 -9.27
CA ALA A 28 -0.15 -13.64 -8.54
C ALA A 28 -0.03 -12.23 -7.90
N ALA A 29 -0.46 -11.18 -8.60
CA ALA A 29 -0.47 -9.81 -8.07
C ALA A 29 -1.42 -9.65 -6.87
N GLN A 30 -2.61 -10.25 -6.93
CA GLN A 30 -3.58 -10.23 -5.83
C GLN A 30 -3.04 -10.96 -4.58
N CYS A 31 -2.35 -12.09 -4.78
CA CYS A 31 -1.67 -12.79 -3.70
C CYS A 31 -0.57 -11.92 -3.07
N LEU A 32 0.28 -11.28 -3.89
CA LEU A 32 1.33 -10.36 -3.40
C LEU A 32 0.76 -9.18 -2.62
N GLN A 33 -0.34 -8.58 -3.09
CA GLN A 33 -0.99 -7.49 -2.36
C GLN A 33 -1.50 -7.95 -0.98
N SER A 34 -2.12 -9.13 -0.93
CA SER A 34 -2.64 -9.71 0.31
C SER A 34 -1.51 -10.07 1.28
N LEU A 35 -0.42 -10.67 0.79
CA LEU A 35 0.78 -10.93 1.57
C LEU A 35 1.38 -9.64 2.13
N GLY A 36 1.44 -8.59 1.30
CA GLY A 36 1.91 -7.28 1.71
C GLY A 36 1.08 -6.66 2.84
N ASP A 37 -0.25 -6.74 2.77
CA ASP A 37 -1.12 -6.23 3.85
C ASP A 37 -0.99 -7.06 5.14
N ILE A 38 -0.82 -8.38 5.04
CA ILE A 38 -0.53 -9.22 6.22
C ILE A 38 0.82 -8.84 6.83
N CYS A 39 1.87 -8.66 6.03
CA CYS A 39 3.17 -8.19 6.50
C CYS A 39 3.04 -6.84 7.23
N ARG A 40 2.25 -5.90 6.71
CA ARG A 40 1.97 -4.62 7.37
C ARG A 40 1.27 -4.83 8.73
N LEU A 41 0.26 -5.69 8.80
CA LEU A 41 -0.44 -6.02 10.05
C LEU A 41 0.49 -6.65 11.10
N LEU A 42 1.53 -7.35 10.65
CA LEU A 42 2.59 -7.92 11.48
C LEU A 42 3.75 -6.93 11.75
N SER A 43 3.63 -5.67 11.32
CA SER A 43 4.67 -4.64 11.40
C SER A 43 5.98 -4.99 10.67
N GLN A 44 5.90 -5.89 9.69
CA GLN A 44 6.99 -6.27 8.79
C GLN A 44 6.99 -5.33 7.56
N TYR A 45 7.25 -4.05 7.81
CA TYR A 45 7.05 -3.00 6.81
C TYR A 45 7.93 -3.12 5.57
N GLU A 46 9.20 -3.51 5.72
CA GLU A 46 10.10 -3.70 4.57
C GLU A 46 9.61 -4.81 3.64
N ASP A 47 9.25 -5.97 4.19
CA ASP A 47 8.69 -7.09 3.42
C ASP A 47 7.36 -6.68 2.76
N ALA A 48 6.51 -5.96 3.49
CA ALA A 48 5.25 -5.45 2.98
C ALA A 48 5.46 -4.53 1.76
N LYS A 49 6.41 -3.59 1.84
CA LYS A 49 6.73 -2.67 0.75
C LYS A 49 7.21 -3.41 -0.50
N VAL A 50 8.10 -4.38 -0.32
CA VAL A 50 8.61 -5.19 -1.45
C VAL A 50 7.47 -5.91 -2.15
N MET A 51 6.59 -6.58 -1.40
CA MET A 51 5.45 -7.32 -1.95
C MET A 51 4.44 -6.40 -2.66
N LEU A 52 4.10 -5.26 -2.05
CA LEU A 52 3.15 -4.30 -2.62
C LEU A 52 3.68 -3.61 -3.87
N GLU A 53 4.98 -3.31 -3.93
CA GLU A 53 5.62 -2.75 -5.13
C GLU A 53 5.64 -3.76 -6.28
N GLN A 54 5.89 -5.05 -6.00
CA GLN A 54 5.78 -6.10 -7.00
C GLN A 54 4.33 -6.27 -7.48
N ALA A 55 3.36 -6.30 -6.57
CA ALA A 55 1.94 -6.36 -6.91
C ALA A 55 1.53 -5.18 -7.81
N ARG A 56 1.92 -3.94 -7.42
CA ARG A 56 1.65 -2.72 -8.20
C ARG A 56 2.18 -2.83 -9.62
N LYS A 57 3.44 -3.25 -9.79
CA LYS A 57 4.05 -3.43 -11.13
C LYS A 57 3.29 -4.46 -11.97
N HIS A 58 2.85 -5.56 -11.36
CA HIS A 58 2.06 -6.56 -12.08
C HIS A 58 0.68 -6.04 -12.47
N PHE A 59 -0.02 -5.33 -11.57
CA PHE A 59 -1.28 -4.67 -11.87
C PHE A 59 -1.14 -3.65 -13.02
N GLU A 60 -0.11 -2.80 -12.98
CA GLU A 60 0.21 -1.86 -14.07
C GLU A 60 0.46 -2.58 -15.41
N GLN A 61 1.19 -3.70 -15.40
CA GLN A 61 1.47 -4.49 -16.60
C GLN A 61 0.22 -5.14 -17.21
N VAL A 62 -0.74 -5.56 -16.39
CA VAL A 62 -2.00 -6.16 -16.87
C VAL A 62 -3.11 -5.12 -17.10
N GLY A 63 -2.83 -3.85 -16.84
CA GLY A 63 -3.79 -2.75 -16.99
C GLY A 63 -4.83 -2.64 -15.87
N ASP A 64 -4.64 -3.35 -14.76
CA ASP A 64 -5.52 -3.27 -13.58
C ASP A 64 -5.18 -2.02 -12.75
N ARG A 65 -5.85 -0.93 -13.09
CA ARG A 65 -5.68 0.35 -12.39
C ARG A 65 -6.18 0.31 -10.94
N LEU A 66 -7.19 -0.52 -10.64
CA LEU A 66 -7.76 -0.63 -9.30
C LEU A 66 -6.74 -1.28 -8.37
N GLY A 67 -6.17 -2.42 -8.78
CA GLY A 67 -5.13 -3.11 -8.00
C GLY A 67 -3.90 -2.24 -7.79
N ALA A 68 -3.45 -1.51 -8.81
CA ALA A 68 -2.32 -0.58 -8.69
C ALA A 68 -2.59 0.56 -7.68
N ALA A 69 -3.80 1.15 -7.71
CA ALA A 69 -4.20 2.21 -6.79
C ALA A 69 -4.29 1.71 -5.34
N GLN A 70 -4.87 0.53 -5.13
CA GLN A 70 -4.94 -0.10 -3.81
C GLN A 70 -3.55 -0.40 -3.24
N SER A 71 -2.63 -0.93 -4.05
CA SER A 71 -1.25 -1.16 -3.61
C SER A 71 -0.54 0.15 -3.21
N LEU A 72 -0.75 1.24 -3.95
CA LEU A 72 -0.23 2.56 -3.58
C LEU A 72 -0.83 3.09 -2.27
N ARG A 73 -2.13 2.90 -2.06
CA ARG A 73 -2.81 3.30 -0.82
C ARG A 73 -2.24 2.57 0.40
N ILE A 74 -1.98 1.26 0.29
CA ILE A 74 -1.38 0.47 1.38
C ILE A 74 0.08 0.90 1.61
N LEU A 75 0.86 1.13 0.56
CA LEU A 75 2.23 1.66 0.68
C LEU A 75 2.26 3.03 1.35
N GLY A 76 1.32 3.92 1.03
CA GLY A 76 1.17 5.23 1.68
C GLY A 76 0.86 5.10 3.16
N ARG A 77 0.00 4.15 3.52
CA ARG A 77 -0.30 3.82 4.92
C ARG A 77 0.91 3.28 5.67
N ILE A 78 1.73 2.42 5.05
CA ILE A 78 2.98 1.93 5.68
C ILE A 78 3.92 3.09 5.97
N ASP A 79 4.15 3.97 4.99
CA ASP A 79 5.01 5.13 5.19
C ASP A 79 4.47 6.06 6.29
N HIS A 80 3.15 6.22 6.40
CA HIS A 80 2.54 6.97 7.49
C HIS A 80 2.77 6.31 8.85
N GLU A 81 2.56 4.99 8.94
CA GLU A 81 2.80 4.19 10.15
C GLU A 81 4.28 4.24 10.60
N GLU A 82 5.23 4.47 9.67
CA GLU A 82 6.65 4.69 9.95
C GLU A 82 7.04 6.17 10.19
N GLY A 83 6.09 7.11 10.08
CA GLY A 83 6.32 8.54 10.26
C GLY A 83 6.92 9.25 9.04
N HIS A 84 7.02 8.58 7.89
CA HIS A 84 7.45 9.14 6.62
C HIS A 84 6.32 9.93 5.94
N LEU A 85 5.97 11.09 6.49
CA LEU A 85 4.81 11.88 6.05
C LEU A 85 4.87 12.32 4.57
N PHE A 86 6.04 12.76 4.09
CA PHE A 86 6.18 13.19 2.69
C PHE A 86 6.04 12.03 1.69
N PRO A 87 6.75 10.89 1.85
CA PRO A 87 6.53 9.70 1.02
C PRO A 87 5.09 9.19 1.09
N ALA A 88 4.46 9.17 2.27
CA ALA A 88 3.07 8.76 2.45
C ALA A 88 2.13 9.63 1.60
N LYS A 89 2.26 10.96 1.72
CA LYS A 89 1.44 11.93 0.97
C LYS A 89 1.54 11.70 -0.54
N ALA A 90 2.76 11.60 -1.08
CA ALA A 90 2.96 11.37 -2.51
C ALA A 90 2.29 10.08 -3.02
N LYS A 91 2.29 9.02 -2.19
CA LYS A 91 1.63 7.76 -2.52
C LYS A 91 0.10 7.86 -2.47
N PHE A 92 -0.45 8.56 -1.48
CA PHE A 92 -1.90 8.79 -1.40
C PHE A 92 -2.41 9.70 -2.53
N GLU A 93 -1.66 10.74 -2.91
CA GLU A 93 -1.99 11.59 -4.07
C GLU A 93 -2.06 10.75 -5.35
N LYS A 94 -1.06 9.89 -5.59
CA LYS A 94 -1.04 9.03 -6.76
C LYS A 94 -2.13 7.96 -6.75
N ALA A 95 -2.46 7.40 -5.58
CA ALA A 95 -3.58 6.49 -5.44
C ALA A 95 -4.90 7.19 -5.76
N LYS A 96 -5.11 8.41 -5.25
CA LYS A 96 -6.27 9.26 -5.54
C LYS A 96 -6.44 9.50 -7.04
N GLU A 97 -5.40 9.94 -7.73
CA GLU A 97 -5.44 10.17 -9.18
C GLU A 97 -5.90 8.93 -9.96
N LEU A 98 -5.41 7.75 -9.57
CA LEU A 98 -5.83 6.49 -10.19
C LEU A 98 -7.30 6.17 -9.89
N PHE A 99 -7.75 6.33 -8.63
CA PHE A 99 -9.14 6.10 -8.23
C PHE A 99 -10.12 7.06 -8.92
N GLU A 100 -9.75 8.33 -9.10
CA GLU A 100 -10.51 9.30 -9.90
C GLU A 100 -10.61 8.84 -11.35
N GLY A 101 -9.50 8.38 -11.93
CA GLY A 101 -9.44 7.86 -13.30
C GLY A 101 -10.30 6.62 -13.56
N ILE A 102 -10.65 5.85 -12.51
CA ILE A 102 -11.56 4.69 -12.59
C ILE A 102 -12.93 4.96 -11.96
N GLN A 103 -13.24 6.21 -11.62
CA GLN A 103 -14.52 6.66 -11.07
C GLN A 103 -14.94 5.92 -9.79
N MET A 104 -14.00 5.78 -8.84
CA MET A 104 -14.23 5.20 -7.51
C MET A 104 -14.27 6.29 -6.43
N PRO A 105 -15.38 7.06 -6.31
CA PRO A 105 -15.45 8.22 -5.41
C PRO A 105 -15.28 7.85 -3.93
N GLN A 106 -15.64 6.63 -3.54
CA GLN A 106 -15.46 6.16 -2.16
C GLN A 106 -13.98 6.00 -1.81
N GLU A 107 -13.16 5.43 -2.72
CA GLU A 107 -11.72 5.30 -2.51
C GLU A 107 -11.01 6.65 -2.59
N VAL A 108 -11.48 7.56 -3.45
CA VAL A 108 -11.00 8.95 -3.50
C VAL A 108 -11.18 9.63 -2.15
N ALA A 109 -12.37 9.54 -1.56
CA ALA A 109 -12.65 10.12 -0.24
C ALA A 109 -11.71 9.57 0.85
N ILE A 110 -11.45 8.25 0.84
CA ILE A 110 -10.51 7.62 1.78
C ILE A 110 -9.10 8.19 1.62
N CYS A 111 -8.65 8.40 0.37
CA CYS A 111 -7.35 9.02 0.11
C CYS A 111 -7.33 10.49 0.55
N GLU A 112 -8.41 11.24 0.34
CA GLU A 112 -8.53 12.64 0.77
C GLU A 112 -8.48 12.77 2.29
N ASP A 113 -9.21 11.91 3.01
CA ASP A 113 -9.17 11.87 4.48
C ASP A 113 -7.75 11.58 4.98
N SER A 114 -7.07 10.62 4.37
CA SER A 114 -5.68 10.28 4.70
C SER A 114 -4.71 11.44 4.42
N LEU A 115 -4.90 12.14 3.28
CA LEU A 115 -4.11 13.31 2.93
C LEU A 115 -4.35 14.49 3.86
N GLN A 116 -5.60 14.71 4.27
CA GLN A 116 -5.95 15.75 5.23
C GLN A 116 -5.29 15.49 6.57
N GLN A 117 -5.38 14.26 7.08
CA GLN A 117 -4.70 13.86 8.30
C GLN A 117 -3.19 14.11 8.23
N LEU A 118 -2.53 13.72 7.14
CA LEU A 118 -1.10 13.95 6.95
C LEU A 118 -0.74 15.44 6.90
N ASN A 119 -1.58 16.28 6.30
CA ASN A 119 -1.36 17.73 6.24
C ASN A 119 -1.48 18.36 7.63
N ASP A 120 -2.45 17.91 8.44
CA ASP A 120 -2.63 18.38 9.81
C ASP A 120 -1.43 17.98 10.67
N GLU A 121 -0.96 16.73 10.57
CA GLU A 121 0.24 16.25 11.26
C GLU A 121 1.52 17.02 10.84
N LEU A 122 1.65 17.37 9.55
CA LEU A 122 2.74 18.20 9.04
C LEU A 122 2.67 19.64 9.58
N ALA A 123 1.47 20.23 9.64
CA ALA A 123 1.26 21.56 10.18
C ALA A 123 1.59 21.61 11.69
N ASP A 124 1.20 20.59 12.44
CA ASP A 124 1.51 20.44 13.87
C ASP A 124 3.02 20.26 14.11
N SER A 125 3.70 19.51 13.24
CA SER A 125 5.16 19.35 13.30
C SER A 125 5.91 20.68 13.10
N LEU A 126 5.46 21.49 12.13
CA LEU A 126 6.04 22.79 11.81
C LEU A 126 5.76 23.84 12.90
N THR A 127 4.57 23.82 13.50
CA THR A 127 4.18 24.75 14.58
C THR A 127 4.79 24.39 15.93
N SER A 128 5.06 23.10 16.18
CA SER A 128 5.66 22.61 17.43
C SER A 128 7.17 22.86 17.56
N GLY A 129 7.83 23.47 16.58
CA GLY A 129 9.24 23.87 16.67
C GLY A 129 10.24 22.73 16.84
N LYS A 130 9.85 21.47 16.61
CA LYS A 130 10.79 20.34 16.53
C LYS A 130 11.46 20.39 15.16
N THR A 131 12.62 21.05 15.09
CA THR A 131 13.61 20.81 14.04
C THR A 131 13.76 19.30 13.85
N LEU A 132 13.31 18.79 12.70
CA LEU A 132 13.74 17.49 12.19
C LEU A 132 15.27 17.46 12.26
N PRO A 133 15.90 16.41 12.81
CA PRO A 133 17.33 16.25 12.64
C PRO A 133 17.58 16.16 11.13
N GLN A 134 18.23 17.19 10.59
CA GLN A 134 18.80 17.12 9.25
C GLN A 134 19.93 16.08 9.32
N ILE A 135 19.71 14.96 8.64
CA ILE A 135 20.68 14.00 8.07
C ILE A 135 21.80 13.54 9.03
#